data_AF-A0A3D3GFS9-F1
#
_entry.id   AF-A0A3D3GFS9-F1
#
_cell.length_a   1.000
_cell.length_b   1.000
_cell.length_c   1.000
_cell.angle_alpha   90.00
_cell.angle_beta   90.00
_cell.angle_gamma   90.00
#
_symmetry.space_group_name_H-M   'P 1'
#
loop_
_entity.id
_entity.type
_entity.pdbx_description
1 polymer ?
#
loop_
_entity_poly.entity_id
_entity_poly.type
_entity_poly.pdbx_seq_one_letter_code
_entity_poly.pdbx_strand_id
1 'polypeptide(L)'
;MSSAPDNKKQNNRRVWWNLWIYPKFQGMLLTINVLSLALVFLLIGFMTNRSYEQLKEQGILSQLQPSHPYFQFLNLQYKLFRSHLVFAFFSSAILISLATLFLSHRLAGPVVRMKGYFKRLSEKGYTGEKVSFRTADFFSELPDLINAAVEKLIKR
;
A
#
# COMPACT_ATOMS: atom_id res chain seq x y z
N MET A 1 -7.39 -13.09 56.61
CA MET A 1 -7.28 -11.72 56.03
C MET A 1 -6.33 -11.82 54.85
N SER A 2 -6.89 -11.85 53.63
CA SER A 2 -6.95 -10.69 52.72
C SER A 2 -5.55 -10.37 52.16
N SER A 3 -5.15 -10.96 51.03
CA SER A 3 -5.46 -10.55 49.64
C SER A 3 -4.39 -9.62 49.06
N ALA A 4 -3.64 -10.12 48.07
CA ALA A 4 -3.28 -9.37 46.88
C ALA A 4 -2.82 -10.36 45.78
N PRO A 5 -3.46 -10.39 44.60
CA PRO A 5 -2.92 -11.08 43.44
C PRO A 5 -1.84 -10.21 42.78
N ASP A 6 -0.68 -10.82 42.53
CA ASP A 6 0.43 -10.24 41.79
C ASP A 6 0.03 -10.07 40.31
N ASN A 7 -0.27 -8.81 39.96
CA ASN A 7 -0.77 -8.40 38.66
C ASN A 7 0.40 -8.32 37.65
N LYS A 8 0.76 -9.45 37.04
CA LYS A 8 1.70 -9.50 35.92
C LYS A 8 1.13 -8.75 34.71
N LYS A 9 1.46 -7.46 34.60
CA LYS A 9 1.31 -6.66 33.39
C LYS A 9 2.00 -7.37 32.22
N GLN A 10 1.22 -8.07 31.39
CA GLN A 10 1.68 -8.60 30.11
C GLN A 10 2.14 -7.42 29.24
N ASN A 11 3.45 -7.34 29.06
CA ASN A 11 4.13 -6.32 28.27
C ASN A 11 3.80 -6.54 26.79
N ASN A 12 2.72 -5.90 26.33
CA ASN A 12 2.18 -6.02 24.98
C ASN A 12 3.02 -5.16 24.00
N ARG A 13 4.32 -5.44 23.87
CA ARG A 13 5.16 -4.88 22.80
C ARG A 13 4.73 -5.50 21.47
N ARG A 14 3.61 -5.02 20.91
CA ARG A 14 3.15 -5.40 19.57
C ARG A 14 4.24 -5.01 18.59
N VAL A 15 4.92 -6.01 18.05
CA VAL A 15 6.02 -5.84 17.10
C VAL A 15 5.43 -5.37 15.76
N TRP A 16 5.45 -4.06 15.50
CA TRP A 16 5.07 -3.46 14.21
C TRP A 16 6.05 -3.83 13.07
N TRP A 17 7.17 -4.49 13.41
CA TRP A 17 8.30 -4.71 12.51
C TRP A 17 8.13 -5.83 11.47
N ASN A 18 7.08 -6.66 11.57
CA ASN A 18 6.77 -7.64 10.53
C ASN A 18 5.58 -7.22 9.68
N LEU A 19 5.68 -6.06 9.01
CA LEU A 19 4.72 -5.67 7.96
C LEU A 19 4.78 -6.59 6.73
N TRP A 20 5.87 -7.35 6.59
CA TRP A 20 6.16 -8.21 5.45
C TRP A 20 5.73 -9.67 5.70
N ILE A 21 4.44 -9.92 5.94
CA ILE A 21 3.93 -11.27 6.28
C ILE A 21 3.79 -12.15 5.02
N TYR A 22 3.49 -11.56 3.86
CA TYR A 22 3.21 -12.31 2.64
C TYR A 22 3.94 -11.72 1.44
N PRO A 23 5.26 -12.02 1.29
CA PRO A 23 6.15 -11.30 0.38
C PRO A 23 5.72 -11.30 -1.08
N LYS A 24 5.22 -12.43 -1.57
CA LYS A 24 4.81 -12.57 -2.96
C LYS A 24 3.62 -11.67 -3.31
N PHE A 25 2.61 -11.62 -2.42
CA PHE A 25 1.41 -10.80 -2.62
C PHE A 25 1.71 -9.31 -2.42
N GLN A 26 2.40 -8.96 -1.34
CA GLN A 26 2.70 -7.57 -1.01
C GLN A 26 3.66 -6.94 -2.03
N GLY A 27 4.67 -7.69 -2.47
CA GLY A 27 5.58 -7.27 -3.55
C GLY A 27 4.84 -7.08 -4.87
N MET A 28 3.93 -7.99 -5.25
CA MET A 28 3.12 -7.84 -6.46
C MET A 28 2.24 -6.59 -6.40
N LEU A 29 1.53 -6.35 -5.29
CA LEU A 29 0.72 -5.14 -5.11
C LEU A 29 1.55 -3.87 -5.17
N LEU A 30 2.72 -3.86 -4.52
CA LEU A 30 3.62 -2.71 -4.52
C LEU A 30 4.13 -2.42 -5.94
N THR A 31 4.58 -3.44 -6.65
CA THR A 31 5.05 -3.32 -8.04
C THR A 31 3.96 -2.78 -8.95
N ILE A 32 2.73 -3.32 -8.88
CA ILE A 32 1.61 -2.83 -9.68
C ILE A 32 1.34 -1.35 -9.38
N ASN A 33 1.25 -0.96 -8.11
CA ASN A 33 0.98 0.43 -7.73
C ASN A 33 2.08 1.40 -8.22
N VAL A 34 3.36 1.04 -8.04
CA VAL A 34 4.49 1.87 -8.47
C VAL A 34 4.57 1.96 -9.99
N LEU A 35 4.32 0.86 -10.72
CA LEU A 35 4.28 0.86 -12.19
C LEU A 35 3.13 1.70 -12.73
N SER A 36 1.92 1.56 -12.16
CA SER A 36 0.77 2.39 -12.53
C SER A 36 1.05 3.86 -12.29
N LEU A 37 1.64 4.21 -11.14
CA LEU A 37 2.05 5.59 -10.84
C LEU A 37 3.10 6.09 -11.85
N ALA A 38 4.14 5.31 -12.12
CA ALA A 38 5.18 5.66 -13.08
C ALA A 38 4.61 5.90 -14.49
N LEU A 39 3.69 5.04 -14.94
CA LEU A 39 3.02 5.21 -16.22
C LEU A 39 2.27 6.54 -16.32
N VAL A 40 1.50 6.89 -15.29
CA VAL A 40 0.76 8.17 -15.25
C VAL A 40 1.72 9.36 -15.30
N PHE A 41 2.78 9.35 -14.50
CA PHE A 41 3.77 10.44 -14.49
C PHE A 41 4.57 10.54 -15.79
N LEU A 42 4.86 9.41 -16.45
CA LEU A 42 5.48 9.39 -17.78
C LEU A 42 4.58 10.02 -18.83
N LEU A 43 3.28 9.70 -18.82
CA LEU A 43 2.31 10.31 -19.73
C LEU A 43 2.19 11.83 -19.50
N ILE A 44 2.10 12.26 -18.23
CA ILE A 44 2.08 13.70 -17.89
C ILE A 44 3.37 14.39 -18.35
N GLY A 45 4.53 13.78 -18.11
CA GLY A 45 5.82 14.32 -18.55
C GLY A 45 5.92 14.44 -20.07
N PHE A 46 5.47 13.41 -20.80
CA PHE A 46 5.43 13.43 -22.26
C PHE A 46 4.49 14.52 -22.80
N MET A 47 3.28 14.64 -22.26
CA MET A 47 2.31 15.68 -22.62
C MET A 47 2.86 17.08 -22.32
N THR A 48 3.51 17.26 -21.17
CA THR A 48 4.12 18.54 -20.78
C THR A 48 5.23 18.93 -21.74
N ASN A 49 6.11 18.00 -22.10
CA ASN A 49 7.20 18.28 -23.04
C ASN A 49 6.64 18.67 -24.42
N ARG A 50 5.61 17.97 -24.90
CA ARG A 50 4.91 18.32 -26.14
C ARG A 50 4.29 19.72 -26.07
N SER A 51 3.64 20.05 -24.96
CA SER A 51 3.01 21.36 -24.74
C SER A 51 4.05 22.49 -24.71
N TYR A 52 5.21 22.27 -24.08
CA TYR A 52 6.32 23.23 -24.06
C TYR A 52 6.84 23.55 -25.47
N GLU A 53 7.09 22.52 -26.30
CA GLU A 53 7.55 22.74 -27.68
C GLU A 53 6.48 23.46 -28.52
N GLN A 54 5.21 23.12 -28.36
CA GLN A 54 4.11 23.80 -29.05
C GLN A 54 4.04 25.29 -28.67
N LEU A 55 4.17 25.64 -27.39
CA LEU A 55 4.18 27.04 -26.94
C LEU A 55 5.39 27.82 -27.46
N LYS A 56 6.54 27.16 -27.58
CA LYS A 56 7.74 27.75 -28.17
C LYS A 56 7.56 28.01 -29.66
N GLU A 57 7.01 27.05 -30.40
CA GLU A 57 6.72 27.18 -31.83
C GLU A 57 5.75 28.34 -32.11
N GLN A 58 4.68 28.46 -31.31
CA GLN A 58 3.73 29.59 -31.42
C GLN A 58 4.39 30.95 -31.20
N GLY A 59 5.36 31.04 -30.27
CA GLY A 59 6.16 32.26 -30.09
C GLY A 59 6.97 32.63 -31.32
N ILE A 60 7.59 31.63 -31.98
CA ILE A 60 8.37 31.83 -33.21
C ILE A 60 7.45 32.23 -34.38
N LEU A 61 6.29 31.59 -34.52
CA LEU A 61 5.29 31.93 -35.53
C LEU A 61 4.74 33.36 -35.35
N SER A 62 4.71 33.84 -34.11
CA SER A 62 4.36 35.23 -33.77
C SER A 62 5.51 36.21 -33.98
N GLN A 63 6.59 35.79 -34.65
CA GLN A 63 7.79 36.59 -34.96
C GLN A 63 8.55 37.08 -33.72
N LEU A 64 8.37 36.42 -32.56
CA LEU A 64 9.17 36.74 -31.38
C LEU A 64 10.61 36.25 -31.62
N GLN A 65 11.57 37.15 -31.41
CA GLN A 65 12.97 36.78 -31.48
C GLN A 65 13.30 35.74 -30.40
N PRO A 66 14.20 34.77 -30.64
CA PRO A 66 14.59 33.77 -29.64
C PRO A 66 15.14 34.35 -28.32
N SER A 67 15.66 35.58 -28.35
CA SER A 67 16.14 36.34 -27.18
C SER A 67 15.01 36.97 -26.35
N HIS A 68 13.76 36.92 -26.84
CA HIS A 68 12.62 37.57 -26.21
C HIS A 68 12.35 37.02 -24.79
N PRO A 69 12.01 37.87 -23.80
CA PRO A 69 11.75 37.45 -22.41
C PRO A 69 10.72 36.32 -22.26
N TYR A 70 9.78 36.21 -23.20
CA TYR A 70 8.81 35.11 -23.29
C TYR A 70 9.49 33.72 -23.21
N PHE A 71 10.53 33.48 -24.01
CA PHE A 71 11.19 32.17 -24.05
C PHE A 71 11.98 31.89 -22.77
N GLN A 72 12.53 32.93 -22.14
CA GLN A 72 13.21 32.81 -20.86
C GLN A 72 12.22 32.42 -19.76
N PHE A 73 11.07 33.08 -19.72
CA PHE A 73 9.98 32.78 -18.80
C PHE A 73 9.41 31.36 -19.02
N LEU A 74 9.14 31.00 -20.27
CA LEU A 74 8.63 29.67 -20.63
C LEU A 74 9.59 28.56 -20.20
N ASN A 75 10.89 28.74 -20.43
CA ASN A 75 11.91 27.79 -20.00
C ASN A 75 12.01 27.70 -18.46
N LEU A 76 11.91 28.83 -17.76
CA LEU A 76 11.88 28.85 -16.29
C LEU A 76 10.67 28.08 -15.77
N GLN A 77 9.47 28.34 -16.30
CA GLN A 77 8.25 27.63 -15.94
C GLN A 77 8.38 26.12 -16.21
N TYR A 78 8.90 25.73 -17.37
CA TYR A 78 9.08 24.33 -17.72
C TYR A 78 10.04 23.62 -16.76
N LYS A 79 11.17 24.26 -16.40
CA LYS A 79 12.12 23.72 -15.43
C LYS A 79 11.51 23.57 -14.04
N LEU A 80 10.80 24.59 -13.56
CA LEU A 80 10.11 24.55 -12.26
C LEU A 80 9.05 23.46 -12.24
N PHE A 81 8.20 23.40 -13.27
CA PHE A 81 7.16 22.37 -13.40
C PHE A 81 7.77 20.96 -13.40
N ARG A 82 8.83 20.72 -14.18
CA ARG A 82 9.51 19.43 -14.23
C ARG A 82 10.11 19.05 -12.88
N SER A 83 10.72 20.00 -12.17
CA SER A 83 11.24 19.77 -10.82
C SER A 83 10.13 19.39 -9.83
N HIS A 84 9.02 20.12 -9.83
CA HIS A 84 7.85 19.80 -9.00
C HIS A 84 7.23 18.45 -9.37
N LEU A 85 7.17 18.10 -10.66
CA LEU A 85 6.64 16.82 -11.11
C LEU A 85 7.50 15.65 -10.60
N VAL A 86 8.82 15.77 -10.63
CA VAL A 86 9.73 14.76 -10.07
C VAL A 86 9.57 14.64 -8.56
N PHE A 87 9.49 15.77 -7.85
CA PHE A 87 9.24 15.78 -6.41
C PHE A 87 7.88 15.15 -6.05
N ALA A 88 6.83 15.47 -6.80
CA ALA A 88 5.49 14.91 -6.65
C ALA A 88 5.48 13.40 -6.90
N PHE A 89 6.25 12.91 -7.89
CA PHE A 89 6.38 11.47 -8.15
C PHE A 89 6.95 10.73 -6.94
N PHE A 90 8.12 11.17 -6.43
CA PHE A 90 8.78 10.47 -5.32
C PHE A 90 7.97 10.55 -4.02
N SER A 91 7.39 11.71 -3.71
CA SER A 91 6.53 11.86 -2.52
C SER A 91 5.28 10.98 -2.61
N SER A 92 4.61 10.95 -3.78
CA SER A 92 3.46 10.07 -4.02
C SER A 92 3.84 8.59 -3.96
N ALA A 93 4.99 8.21 -4.54
CA ALA A 93 5.49 6.85 -4.53
C ALA A 93 5.75 6.35 -3.10
N ILE A 94 6.33 7.20 -2.23
CA ILE A 94 6.53 6.87 -0.81
C ILE A 94 5.17 6.69 -0.10
N LEU A 95 4.26 7.66 -0.24
CA LEU A 95 2.96 7.63 0.42
C LEU A 95 2.13 6.41 0.00
N ILE A 96 2.04 6.13 -1.31
CA ILE A 96 1.27 4.99 -1.81
C ILE A 96 1.91 3.65 -1.40
N SER A 97 3.23 3.58 -1.33
CA SER A 97 3.94 2.38 -0.88
C SER A 97 3.64 2.08 0.58
N LEU A 98 3.73 3.10 1.45
CA LEU A 98 3.40 2.97 2.87
C LEU A 98 1.93 2.59 3.07
N ALA A 99 1.02 3.23 2.36
CA ALA A 99 -0.41 2.91 2.41
C ALA A 99 -0.67 1.46 1.95
N THR A 100 -0.07 1.04 0.83
CA THR A 100 -0.21 -0.32 0.27
C THR A 100 0.34 -1.37 1.22
N LEU A 101 1.51 -1.12 1.84
CA LEU A 101 2.09 -2.03 2.83
C LEU A 101 1.20 -2.17 4.05
N PHE A 102 0.69 -1.05 4.58
CA PHE A 102 -0.22 -1.08 5.73
C PHE A 102 -1.52 -1.82 5.42
N LEU A 103 -2.13 -1.53 4.27
CA LEU A 103 -3.39 -2.16 3.85
C LEU A 103 -3.20 -3.66 3.59
N SER A 104 -2.15 -4.01 2.85
CA SER A 104 -1.85 -5.40 2.51
C SER A 104 -1.50 -6.24 3.73
N HIS A 105 -0.90 -5.66 4.77
CA HIS A 105 -0.66 -6.34 6.04
C HIS A 105 -1.95 -6.71 6.76
N ARG A 106 -2.92 -5.77 6.82
CA ARG A 106 -4.25 -6.01 7.39
C ARG A 106 -5.06 -7.05 6.62
N LEU A 107 -4.78 -7.21 5.32
CA LEU A 107 -5.40 -8.22 4.47
C LEU A 107 -4.71 -9.58 4.59
N ALA A 108 -3.37 -9.61 4.52
CA ALA A 108 -2.58 -10.84 4.47
C ALA A 108 -2.53 -11.57 5.82
N GLY A 109 -2.57 -10.84 6.94
CA GLY A 109 -2.53 -11.41 8.28
C GLY A 109 -3.64 -12.45 8.56
N PRO A 110 -4.92 -12.14 8.29
CA PRO A 110 -6.03 -13.10 8.31
C PRO A 110 -5.79 -14.32 7.42
N VAL A 111 -5.39 -14.10 6.16
CA VAL A 111 -5.19 -15.17 5.17
C VAL A 111 -4.13 -16.17 5.64
N VAL A 112 -3.00 -15.68 6.17
CA VAL A 112 -1.93 -16.54 6.71
C VAL A 112 -2.41 -17.33 7.92
N ARG A 113 -3.17 -16.70 8.83
CA ARG A 113 -3.73 -17.38 10.00
C ARG A 113 -4.74 -18.45 9.60
N MET A 114 -5.63 -18.17 8.66
CA MET A 114 -6.58 -19.13 8.10
C MET A 114 -5.86 -20.32 7.45
N LYS A 115 -4.89 -20.06 6.58
CA LYS A 115 -4.10 -21.12 5.94
C LYS A 115 -3.42 -22.02 6.98
N GLY A 116 -2.82 -21.42 8.00
CA GLY A 116 -2.19 -22.15 9.10
C GLY A 116 -3.20 -22.96 9.92
N TYR A 117 -4.39 -22.41 10.17
CA TYR A 117 -5.46 -23.09 10.89
C TYR A 117 -5.96 -24.32 10.14
N PHE A 118 -6.35 -24.17 8.87
CA PHE A 118 -6.83 -25.28 8.05
C PHE A 118 -5.77 -26.35 7.83
N LYS A 119 -4.49 -25.96 7.70
CA LYS A 119 -3.38 -26.91 7.61
C LYS A 119 -3.25 -27.76 8.90
N ARG A 120 -3.34 -27.14 10.07
CA ARG A 120 -3.31 -27.89 11.35
C ARG A 120 -4.53 -28.80 11.48
N LEU A 121 -5.71 -28.32 11.10
CA LEU A 121 -6.94 -29.09 11.11
C LEU A 121 -6.84 -30.33 10.19
N SER A 122 -6.24 -30.19 9.00
CA SER A 122 -6.06 -31.31 8.08
C SER A 122 -5.00 -32.33 8.55
N GLU A 123 -3.95 -31.88 9.23
CA GLU A 123 -2.84 -32.77 9.64
C GLU A 123 -3.12 -33.49 10.97
N LYS A 124 -3.75 -32.79 11.93
CA LYS A 124 -3.93 -33.29 13.31
C LYS A 124 -5.39 -33.57 13.67
N GLY A 125 -6.32 -33.29 12.78
CA GLY A 125 -7.74 -33.25 13.11
C GLY A 125 -8.06 -32.06 14.01
N TYR A 126 -9.28 -32.06 14.56
CA TYR A 126 -9.72 -30.98 15.44
C TYR A 126 -9.10 -31.10 16.83
N THR A 127 -8.39 -30.04 17.25
CA THR A 127 -7.71 -29.97 18.56
C THR A 127 -8.44 -29.08 19.58
N GLY A 128 -9.63 -28.56 19.25
CA GLY A 128 -10.32 -27.57 20.10
C GLY A 128 -9.82 -26.13 19.93
N GLU A 129 -8.74 -25.91 19.17
CA GLU A 129 -8.26 -24.56 18.86
C GLU A 129 -9.27 -23.80 18.00
N LYS A 130 -9.56 -22.56 18.40
CA LYS A 130 -10.36 -21.60 17.62
C LYS A 130 -9.46 -20.66 16.84
N VAL A 131 -9.85 -20.33 15.61
CA VAL A 131 -9.18 -19.25 14.86
C VAL A 131 -9.66 -17.90 15.37
N SER A 132 -8.77 -16.90 15.41
CA SER A 132 -9.11 -15.52 15.78
C SER A 132 -8.29 -14.50 14.99
N PHE A 133 -8.96 -13.42 14.58
CA PHE A 133 -8.36 -12.28 13.86
C PHE A 133 -8.31 -11.02 14.73
N ARG A 134 -7.57 -10.01 14.29
CA ARG A 134 -7.54 -8.70 14.99
C ARG A 134 -8.78 -7.92 14.57
N THR A 135 -9.32 -7.11 15.47
CA THR A 135 -10.49 -6.24 15.19
C THR A 135 -10.27 -5.31 14.00
N ALA A 136 -9.03 -4.86 13.80
CA ALA A 136 -8.68 -4.00 12.68
C ALA A 136 -8.38 -4.78 11.38
N ASP A 137 -8.45 -6.10 11.35
CA ASP A 137 -8.22 -6.83 10.10
C ASP A 137 -9.45 -6.70 9.17
N PHE A 138 -9.24 -6.85 7.85
CA PHE A 138 -10.31 -6.68 6.85
C PHE A 138 -11.45 -7.69 6.97
N PHE A 139 -11.17 -8.85 7.54
CA PHE A 139 -12.08 -10.00 7.58
C PHE A 139 -12.44 -10.38 9.02
N SER A 140 -12.63 -9.38 9.88
CA SER A 140 -12.81 -9.53 11.33
C SER A 140 -13.90 -10.51 11.77
N GLU A 141 -14.89 -10.74 10.92
CA GLU A 141 -16.08 -11.57 11.08
C GLU A 141 -15.89 -13.04 10.66
N LEU A 142 -14.88 -13.34 9.85
CA LEU A 142 -14.60 -14.71 9.40
C LEU A 142 -14.30 -15.71 10.52
N PRO A 143 -13.58 -15.34 11.60
CA PRO A 143 -13.27 -16.30 12.66
C PRO A 143 -14.51 -16.94 13.28
N ASP A 144 -15.55 -16.16 13.54
CA ASP A 144 -16.78 -16.65 14.16
C ASP A 144 -17.50 -17.63 13.24
N LEU A 145 -17.58 -17.31 11.94
CA LEU A 145 -18.16 -18.19 10.92
C LEU A 145 -17.37 -19.50 10.77
N ILE A 146 -16.04 -19.43 10.74
CA ILE A 146 -15.17 -20.60 10.61
C ILE A 146 -15.31 -21.51 11.83
N ASN A 147 -15.24 -20.95 13.04
CA ASN A 147 -15.34 -21.72 14.28
C ASN A 147 -16.71 -22.39 14.40
N ALA A 148 -17.80 -21.68 14.08
CA ALA A 148 -19.15 -22.25 14.09
C ALA A 148 -19.32 -23.39 13.08
N ALA A 149 -18.77 -23.24 11.87
CA ALA A 149 -18.82 -24.28 10.84
C ALA A 149 -18.07 -25.55 11.26
N VAL A 150 -16.85 -25.38 11.79
CA VAL A 150 -16.02 -26.50 12.27
C VAL A 150 -16.70 -27.22 13.43
N GLU A 151 -17.20 -26.50 14.44
CA GLU A 151 -17.93 -27.10 15.57
C GLU A 151 -19.14 -27.93 15.11
N LYS A 152 -19.87 -27.45 14.09
CA LYS A 152 -21.02 -28.17 13.53
C LYS A 152 -20.61 -29.44 12.78
N LEU A 153 -19.46 -29.44 12.10
CA LEU A 153 -18.95 -30.61 11.39
C LEU A 153 -18.45 -31.70 12.34
N ILE A 154 -17.94 -31.33 13.52
CA ILE A 154 -17.42 -32.29 14.51
C ILE A 154 -18.51 -32.87 15.40
N LYS A 155 -19.61 -32.12 15.62
CA LYS A 155 -20.77 -32.58 16.39
C LYS A 155 -21.70 -33.53 15.61
N ARG A 156 -21.42 -33.80 14.34
CA ARG A 156 -22.07 -34.84 13.53
C ARG A 156 -21.30 -36.14 13.62
#